data_AF-A0A8J4YAW8-F1
#
_entry.id   AF-A0A8J4YAW8-F1
#
_cell.length_a   1.000
_cell.length_b   1.000
_cell.length_c   1.000
_cell.angle_alpha   90.00
_cell.angle_beta   90.00
_cell.angle_gamma   90.00
#
_symmetry.space_group_name_H-M   'P 1'
#
loop_
_entity.id
_entity.type
_entity.pdbx_description
1 polymer ?
#
loop_
_entity_poly.entity_id
_entity_poly.type
_entity_poly.pdbx_seq_one_letter_code
_entity_poly.pdbx_strand_id
1 'polypeptide(L)'
;MSPAEGEKPETKQKRLEAKYAPLQIVANIERLGTAKQAMIAREGDLLTRERLCCGLSIFEVILTRIQTFLEDPIWHGSPPANGVMNVDECTEFHRLWSALQFVMCIPVGTNNFTVEQLFGEGLNWAGCCMIVLLGQQRRFEALDFCYHILRVQKVDGKDELIKGIQLKRMVDRIRRFQVLNSQIFAVLNKYLKTSDPDNLPVEHVRCFQPPIHQSLANQTYQRPDHLR
;
A
#
# COMPACT_ATOMS: atom_id res chain seq x y z
N MET A 1 -40.37 23.89 0.40
CA MET A 1 -40.00 25.30 0.13
C MET A 1 -39.04 25.30 -1.04
N SER A 2 -39.56 25.56 -2.22
CA SER A 2 -38.75 25.82 -3.42
C SER A 2 -37.94 27.11 -3.19
N PRO A 3 -36.68 27.20 -3.66
CA PRO A 3 -35.92 28.45 -3.59
C PRO A 3 -36.66 29.55 -4.35
N ALA A 4 -36.71 30.75 -3.79
CA ALA A 4 -37.10 31.94 -4.55
C ALA A 4 -36.02 32.19 -5.62
N GLU A 5 -36.43 32.39 -6.87
CA GLU A 5 -35.50 32.66 -7.97
C GLU A 5 -34.62 33.88 -7.63
N GLY A 6 -33.30 33.70 -7.69
CA GLY A 6 -32.31 34.75 -7.41
C GLY A 6 -31.83 34.88 -5.95
N GLU A 7 -32.28 34.04 -5.02
CA GLU A 7 -31.81 34.09 -3.63
C GLU A 7 -30.32 33.68 -3.51
N LYS A 8 -29.49 34.57 -2.95
CA LYS A 8 -28.09 34.27 -2.66
C LYS A 8 -27.98 33.11 -1.66
N PRO A 9 -27.07 32.15 -1.86
CA PRO A 9 -26.95 30.96 -1.02
C PRO A 9 -26.68 31.29 0.45
N GLU A 10 -25.90 32.34 0.72
CA GLU A 10 -25.60 32.83 2.07
C GLU A 10 -26.86 33.30 2.82
N THR A 11 -27.75 34.02 2.14
CA THR A 11 -29.00 34.53 2.71
C THR A 11 -29.93 33.36 3.06
N LYS A 12 -30.01 32.37 2.17
CA LYS A 12 -30.76 31.14 2.42
C LYS A 12 -30.18 30.35 3.60
N GLN A 13 -28.86 30.24 3.69
CA GLN A 13 -28.17 29.56 4.79
C GLN A 13 -28.49 30.22 6.14
N LYS A 14 -28.33 31.54 6.25
CA LYS A 14 -28.65 32.28 7.49
C LYS A 14 -30.10 32.11 7.92
N ARG A 15 -31.05 32.12 6.96
CA ARG A 15 -32.47 31.87 7.26
C ARG A 15 -32.71 30.46 7.80
N LEU A 16 -32.03 29.46 7.25
CA LEU A 16 -32.11 28.08 7.72
C LEU A 16 -31.47 27.91 9.10
N GLU A 17 -30.30 28.52 9.34
CA GLU A 17 -29.65 28.54 10.65
C GLU A 17 -30.57 29.14 11.72
N ALA A 18 -31.23 30.27 11.43
CA ALA A 18 -32.21 30.88 12.33
C ALA A 18 -33.42 29.96 12.59
N LYS A 19 -33.93 29.28 11.55
CA LYS A 19 -35.03 28.31 11.67
C LYS A 19 -34.67 27.13 12.58
N TYR A 20 -33.43 26.65 12.52
CA TYR A 20 -32.97 25.50 13.30
C TYR A 20 -32.28 25.87 14.62
N ALA A 21 -32.16 27.16 14.97
CA ALA A 21 -31.57 27.62 16.22
C ALA A 21 -32.16 26.97 17.49
N PRO A 22 -33.49 26.68 17.60
CA PRO A 22 -34.04 25.96 18.75
C PRO A 22 -33.50 24.53 18.94
N LEU A 23 -32.89 23.94 17.91
CA LEU A 23 -32.27 22.61 17.97
C LEU A 23 -30.78 22.65 18.34
N GLN A 24 -30.19 23.84 18.47
CA GLN A 24 -28.79 23.99 18.88
C GLN A 24 -28.64 23.68 20.38
N ILE A 25 -28.37 22.41 20.70
CA ILE A 25 -28.41 21.88 22.07
C ILE A 25 -27.50 22.66 23.02
N VAL A 26 -26.21 22.82 22.66
CA VAL A 26 -25.22 23.50 23.51
C VAL A 26 -25.64 24.95 23.79
N ALA A 27 -25.96 25.73 22.75
CA ALA A 27 -26.36 27.13 22.89
C ALA A 27 -27.63 27.30 23.75
N ASN A 28 -28.59 26.39 23.64
CA ASN A 28 -29.81 26.45 24.45
C ASN A 28 -29.55 26.06 25.91
N ILE A 29 -28.71 25.05 26.17
CA ILE A 29 -28.34 24.65 27.53
C ILE A 29 -27.49 25.73 28.21
N GLU A 30 -26.61 26.41 27.48
CA GLU A 30 -25.83 27.54 28.03
C GLU A 30 -26.71 28.72 28.46
N ARG A 31 -27.80 28.97 27.71
CA ARG A 31 -28.72 30.07 28.00
C ARG A 31 -29.71 29.75 29.13
N LEU A 32 -30.15 28.50 29.24
CA LEU A 32 -31.27 28.11 30.12
C LEU A 32 -30.89 27.16 31.24
N GLY A 33 -29.74 26.51 31.15
CA GLY A 33 -29.28 25.49 32.09
C GLY A 33 -28.35 26.03 33.18
N THR A 34 -28.00 25.14 34.10
CA THR A 34 -26.99 25.38 35.12
C THR A 34 -25.58 25.30 34.55
N ALA A 35 -24.59 25.87 35.25
CA ALA A 35 -23.18 25.76 34.86
C ALA A 35 -22.71 24.31 34.69
N LYS A 36 -23.20 23.39 35.55
CA LYS A 36 -22.90 21.96 35.43
C LYS A 36 -23.49 21.35 34.17
N GLN A 37 -24.74 21.69 33.82
CA GLN A 37 -25.37 21.20 32.59
C GLN A 37 -24.68 21.74 31.33
N ALA A 38 -24.29 23.01 31.34
CA ALA A 38 -23.54 23.61 30.23
C ALA A 38 -22.18 22.91 30.01
N MET A 39 -21.44 22.63 31.09
CA MET A 39 -20.18 21.87 31.01
C MET A 39 -20.38 20.48 30.39
N ILE A 40 -21.34 19.71 30.90
CA ILE A 40 -21.65 18.36 30.38
C ILE A 40 -22.08 18.42 28.91
N ALA A 41 -22.86 19.43 28.53
CA ALA A 41 -23.30 19.61 27.14
C ALA A 41 -22.14 19.91 26.19
N ARG A 42 -21.16 20.71 26.62
CA ARG A 42 -19.96 21.00 25.81
C ARG A 42 -19.10 19.75 25.61
N GLU A 43 -18.86 18.98 26.66
CA GLU A 43 -18.10 17.72 26.55
C GLU A 43 -18.84 16.70 25.66
N GLY A 44 -20.17 16.60 25.81
CA GLY A 44 -20.99 15.73 24.96
C GLY A 44 -20.97 16.14 23.49
N ASP A 45 -21.00 17.44 23.19
CA ASP A 45 -20.88 17.95 21.81
C ASP A 45 -19.51 17.62 21.21
N LEU A 46 -18.43 17.78 21.97
CA LEU A 46 -17.08 17.43 21.55
C LEU A 46 -16.99 15.95 21.17
N LEU A 47 -17.43 15.05 22.06
CA LEU A 47 -17.41 13.60 21.81
C LEU A 47 -18.31 13.16 20.63
N THR A 48 -19.36 13.93 20.34
CA THR A 48 -20.26 13.63 19.21
C THR A 48 -19.65 14.09 17.89
N ARG A 49 -18.91 15.20 17.90
CA ARG A 49 -18.30 15.80 16.71
C ARG A 49 -16.97 15.13 16.33
N GLU A 50 -16.14 14.82 17.32
CA GLU A 50 -14.84 14.19 17.11
C GLU A 50 -14.99 12.70 16.86
N ARG A 51 -15.08 12.34 15.57
CA ARG A 51 -15.19 10.95 15.13
C ARG A 51 -13.93 10.56 14.36
N LEU A 52 -13.55 9.28 14.45
CA LEU A 52 -12.42 8.74 13.69
C LEU A 52 -12.53 9.03 12.18
N CYS A 53 -13.75 8.99 11.64
CA CYS A 53 -14.01 9.28 10.23
C CYS A 53 -13.78 10.73 9.81
N CYS A 54 -13.50 11.65 10.74
CA CYS A 54 -13.24 13.06 10.46
C CYS A 54 -11.78 13.38 10.09
N GLY A 55 -10.92 12.37 9.95
CA GLY A 55 -9.54 12.58 9.48
C GLY A 55 -8.50 11.57 9.97
N LEU A 56 -8.91 10.51 10.69
CA LEU A 56 -7.98 9.51 11.25
C LEU A 56 -8.11 8.17 10.51
N SER A 57 -6.97 7.50 10.32
CA SER A 57 -6.88 6.17 9.68
C SER A 57 -6.25 5.16 10.63
N ILE A 58 -7.01 4.15 11.06
CA ILE A 58 -6.49 3.07 11.92
C ILE A 58 -5.65 2.08 11.11
N PHE A 59 -6.00 1.85 9.85
CA PHE A 59 -5.38 0.80 9.05
C PHE A 59 -3.90 1.08 8.76
N GLU A 60 -3.54 2.34 8.52
CA GLU A 60 -2.14 2.78 8.39
C GLU A 60 -1.32 2.48 9.65
N VAL A 61 -1.87 2.77 10.83
CA VAL A 61 -1.23 2.48 12.12
C VAL A 61 -0.99 0.98 12.29
N ILE A 62 -1.96 0.16 11.90
CA ILE A 62 -1.80 -1.30 11.95
C ILE A 62 -0.68 -1.77 11.01
N LEU A 63 -0.67 -1.30 9.76
CA LEU A 63 0.35 -1.67 8.77
C LEU A 63 1.76 -1.27 9.23
N THR A 64 1.91 -0.06 9.79
CA THR A 64 3.17 0.44 10.34
C THR A 64 3.65 -0.42 11.50
N ARG A 65 2.75 -0.86 12.38
CA ARG A 65 3.10 -1.79 13.48
C ARG A 65 3.46 -3.18 12.98
N ILE A 66 2.83 -3.68 11.91
CA ILE A 66 3.23 -4.97 11.31
C ILE A 66 4.63 -4.86 10.70
N GLN A 67 4.98 -3.72 10.12
CA GLN A 67 6.32 -3.51 9.55
C GLN A 67 7.43 -3.71 10.58
N THR A 68 7.21 -3.31 11.85
CA THR A 68 8.19 -3.52 12.93
C THR A 68 8.34 -4.98 13.35
N PHE A 69 7.50 -5.90 12.85
CA PHE A 69 7.67 -7.34 13.07
C PHE A 69 8.55 -7.99 11.98
N LEU A 70 8.92 -7.23 10.95
CA LEU A 70 9.67 -7.70 9.78
C LEU A 70 11.13 -7.20 9.79
N GLU A 71 11.75 -7.14 10.98
CA GLU A 71 13.11 -6.60 11.15
C GLU A 71 14.23 -7.62 10.88
N ASP A 72 13.90 -8.91 10.83
CA ASP A 72 14.90 -9.95 10.61
C ASP A 72 15.55 -9.82 9.22
N PRO A 73 16.89 -9.82 9.10
CA PRO A 73 17.60 -9.71 7.82
C PRO A 73 17.17 -10.73 6.76
N ILE A 74 16.60 -11.88 7.16
CA ILE A 74 16.10 -12.91 6.25
C ILE A 74 15.07 -12.38 5.26
N TRP A 75 14.32 -11.33 5.63
CA TRP A 75 13.31 -10.74 4.76
C TRP A 75 13.90 -9.95 3.59
N HIS A 76 15.09 -9.38 3.78
CA HIS A 76 15.79 -8.52 2.82
C HIS A 76 16.90 -9.24 2.05
N GLY A 77 17.39 -10.36 2.57
CA GLY A 77 18.47 -11.12 1.96
C GLY A 77 19.80 -10.38 1.95
N SER A 78 20.77 -10.95 1.23
CA SER A 78 22.11 -10.36 1.11
C SER A 78 22.10 -9.11 0.23
N PRO A 79 23.02 -8.16 0.49
CA PRO A 79 23.23 -7.01 -0.38
C PRO A 79 23.56 -7.43 -1.83
N PRO A 80 23.10 -6.69 -2.84
CA PRO A 80 23.26 -7.06 -4.22
C PRO A 80 24.70 -6.90 -4.72
N ALA A 81 25.21 -7.89 -5.43
CA ALA A 81 26.57 -7.90 -5.98
C ALA A 81 26.81 -6.76 -6.99
N ASN A 82 25.78 -6.37 -7.75
CA ASN A 82 25.85 -5.25 -8.69
C ASN A 82 25.75 -3.86 -8.01
N GLY A 83 25.58 -3.82 -6.68
CA GLY A 83 25.42 -2.58 -5.92
C GLY A 83 24.07 -1.87 -6.09
N VAL A 84 23.13 -2.43 -6.85
CA VAL A 84 21.81 -1.83 -7.16
C VAL A 84 20.68 -2.67 -6.57
N MET A 85 20.48 -3.90 -7.06
CA MET A 85 19.41 -4.80 -6.62
C MET A 85 19.69 -6.26 -7.03
N ASN A 86 19.14 -7.21 -6.28
CA ASN A 86 19.21 -8.63 -6.60
C ASN A 86 18.32 -8.93 -7.82
N VAL A 87 18.84 -9.69 -8.79
CA VAL A 87 18.17 -9.94 -10.09
C VAL A 87 18.00 -11.42 -10.36
N ASP A 88 18.98 -12.25 -10.04
CA ASP A 88 18.86 -13.71 -10.19
C ASP A 88 18.82 -14.41 -8.84
N GLU A 89 19.35 -13.75 -7.82
CA GLU A 89 19.39 -14.22 -6.45
C GLU A 89 17.98 -14.33 -5.87
N CYS A 90 17.70 -15.48 -5.25
CA CYS A 90 16.43 -15.79 -4.60
C CYS A 90 16.51 -15.61 -3.08
N THR A 91 17.04 -14.46 -2.63
CA THR A 91 17.31 -14.19 -1.20
C THR A 91 16.30 -13.25 -0.55
N GLU A 92 15.39 -12.63 -1.31
CA GLU A 92 14.37 -11.71 -0.79
C GLU A 92 13.02 -12.40 -0.64
N PHE A 93 12.17 -11.93 0.28
CA PHE A 93 10.84 -12.51 0.51
C PHE A 93 9.98 -12.58 -0.76
N HIS A 94 9.99 -11.54 -1.60
CA HIS A 94 9.19 -11.54 -2.83
C HIS A 94 9.54 -12.68 -3.78
N ARG A 95 10.76 -13.22 -3.73
CA ARG A 95 11.19 -14.38 -4.52
C ARG A 95 10.58 -15.68 -4.02
N LEU A 96 10.54 -15.85 -2.70
CA LEU A 96 9.79 -16.94 -2.08
C LEU A 96 8.30 -16.83 -2.44
N TRP A 97 7.74 -15.62 -2.37
CA TRP A 97 6.35 -15.40 -2.76
C TRP A 97 6.09 -15.71 -4.24
N SER A 98 7.01 -15.39 -5.16
CA SER A 98 6.92 -15.79 -6.57
C SER A 98 6.91 -17.31 -6.74
N ALA A 99 7.70 -18.04 -5.96
CA ALA A 99 7.67 -19.51 -5.97
C ALA A 99 6.34 -20.07 -5.44
N LEU A 100 5.81 -19.49 -4.36
CA LEU A 100 4.48 -19.85 -3.84
C LEU A 100 3.38 -19.54 -4.86
N GLN A 101 3.43 -18.37 -5.50
CA GLN A 101 2.51 -17.96 -6.56
C GLN A 101 2.55 -18.94 -7.74
N PHE A 102 3.73 -19.41 -8.11
CA PHE A 102 3.88 -20.46 -9.12
C PHE A 102 3.07 -21.69 -8.75
N VAL A 103 3.21 -22.21 -7.53
CA VAL A 103 2.45 -23.37 -7.05
C VAL A 103 0.94 -23.09 -7.01
N MET A 104 0.52 -21.94 -6.49
CA MET A 104 -0.90 -21.51 -6.42
C MET A 104 -1.56 -21.41 -7.80
N CYS A 105 -0.78 -21.06 -8.83
CA CYS A 105 -1.26 -20.92 -10.20
C CYS A 105 -1.34 -22.25 -10.97
N ILE A 106 -0.73 -23.34 -10.47
CA ILE A 106 -0.84 -24.64 -11.12
C ILE A 106 -2.31 -25.09 -11.10
N PRO A 107 -2.92 -25.37 -12.27
CA PRO A 107 -4.28 -25.90 -12.32
C PRO A 107 -4.37 -27.26 -11.65
N VAL A 108 -5.35 -27.42 -10.76
CA VAL A 108 -5.66 -28.71 -10.13
C VAL A 108 -6.72 -29.47 -10.93
N GLY A 109 -6.78 -30.80 -10.76
CA GLY A 109 -7.82 -31.63 -11.34
C GLY A 109 -9.22 -31.30 -10.79
N THR A 110 -10.26 -31.69 -11.52
CA THR A 110 -11.66 -31.30 -11.29
C THR A 110 -12.21 -31.64 -9.89
N ASN A 111 -11.65 -32.66 -9.24
CA ASN A 111 -12.09 -33.13 -7.92
C ASN A 111 -11.21 -32.61 -6.77
N ASN A 112 -10.26 -31.72 -7.05
CA ASN A 112 -9.36 -31.16 -6.05
C ASN A 112 -9.74 -29.72 -5.74
N PHE A 113 -9.54 -29.32 -4.49
CA PHE A 113 -9.72 -27.94 -4.07
C PHE A 113 -8.57 -27.06 -4.57
N THR A 114 -8.94 -25.88 -5.06
CA THR A 114 -8.01 -24.81 -5.41
C THR A 114 -7.60 -24.01 -4.17
N VAL A 115 -6.49 -23.27 -4.25
CA VAL A 115 -6.01 -22.45 -3.12
C VAL A 115 -7.03 -21.38 -2.73
N GLU A 116 -7.73 -20.79 -3.70
CA GLU A 116 -8.78 -19.79 -3.47
C GLU A 116 -10.02 -20.37 -2.78
N GLN A 117 -10.31 -21.67 -2.96
CA GLN A 117 -11.38 -22.35 -2.22
C GLN A 117 -10.99 -22.65 -0.77
N LEU A 118 -9.70 -22.90 -0.50
CA LEU A 118 -9.21 -23.26 0.82
C LEU A 118 -8.89 -22.05 1.70
N PHE A 119 -8.32 -20.99 1.12
CA PHE A 119 -7.77 -19.85 1.87
C PHE A 119 -8.39 -18.51 1.48
N GLY A 120 -9.26 -18.46 0.47
CA GLY A 120 -9.82 -17.21 -0.06
C GLY A 120 -8.73 -16.25 -0.55
N GLU A 121 -8.98 -14.94 -0.40
CA GLU A 121 -8.01 -13.89 -0.74
C GLU A 121 -7.07 -13.55 0.42
N GLY A 122 -7.31 -14.07 1.63
CA GLY A 122 -6.54 -13.74 2.83
C GLY A 122 -5.06 -14.10 2.68
N LEU A 123 -4.75 -15.19 1.98
CA LEU A 123 -3.39 -15.60 1.64
C LEU A 123 -2.68 -14.53 0.80
N ASN A 124 -3.35 -14.03 -0.25
CA ASN A 124 -2.81 -12.97 -1.10
C ASN A 124 -2.66 -11.65 -0.35
N TRP A 125 -3.62 -11.29 0.50
CA TRP A 125 -3.53 -10.11 1.36
C TRP A 125 -2.31 -10.17 2.28
N ALA A 126 -2.04 -11.33 2.89
CA ALA A 126 -0.86 -11.52 3.74
C ALA A 126 0.45 -11.37 2.96
N GLY A 127 0.60 -12.11 1.86
CA GLY A 127 1.83 -12.07 1.05
C GLY A 127 2.09 -10.70 0.42
N CYS A 128 1.05 -10.07 -0.14
CA CYS A 128 1.16 -8.73 -0.72
C CYS A 128 1.44 -7.66 0.35
N CYS A 129 0.85 -7.79 1.55
CA CYS A 129 1.16 -6.91 2.68
C CYS A 129 2.65 -6.96 3.03
N MET A 130 3.21 -8.16 3.21
CA MET A 130 4.63 -8.32 3.50
C MET A 130 5.51 -7.74 2.39
N ILE A 131 5.19 -8.01 1.11
CA ILE A 131 5.93 -7.45 -0.04
C ILE A 131 5.94 -5.92 -0.01
N VAL A 132 4.81 -5.28 0.29
CA VAL A 132 4.70 -3.82 0.35
C VAL A 132 5.47 -3.26 1.54
N LEU A 133 5.29 -3.83 2.74
CA LEU A 133 5.96 -3.38 3.96
C LEU A 133 7.48 -3.54 3.91
N LEU A 134 7.98 -4.53 3.17
CA LEU A 134 9.41 -4.73 2.90
C LEU A 134 9.94 -3.85 1.75
N GLY A 135 9.09 -3.06 1.09
CA GLY A 135 9.48 -2.22 -0.04
C GLY A 135 9.86 -3.00 -1.30
N GLN A 136 9.36 -4.24 -1.45
CA GLN A 136 9.79 -5.17 -2.51
C GLN A 136 8.83 -5.23 -3.71
N GLN A 137 7.68 -4.53 -3.68
CA GLN A 137 6.64 -4.63 -4.70
C GLN A 137 7.15 -4.40 -6.14
N ARG A 138 7.92 -3.34 -6.39
CA ARG A 138 8.41 -3.03 -7.74
C ARG A 138 9.32 -4.12 -8.28
N ARG A 139 10.16 -4.71 -7.41
CA ARG A 139 11.03 -5.84 -7.75
C ARG A 139 10.22 -7.10 -8.04
N PHE A 140 9.21 -7.38 -7.21
CA PHE A 140 8.26 -8.46 -7.43
C PHE A 140 7.58 -8.37 -8.80
N GLU A 141 6.98 -7.23 -9.13
CA GLU A 141 6.26 -7.05 -10.41
C GLU A 141 7.16 -7.23 -11.64
N ALA A 142 8.42 -6.83 -11.54
CA ALA A 142 9.42 -7.00 -12.59
C ALA A 142 9.87 -8.47 -12.73
N LEU A 143 10.17 -9.11 -11.60
CA LEU A 143 10.95 -10.35 -11.54
C LEU A 143 10.14 -11.61 -11.21
N ASP A 144 8.83 -11.50 -10.99
CA ASP A 144 7.96 -12.64 -10.71
C ASP A 144 7.92 -13.66 -11.86
N PHE A 145 8.09 -14.93 -11.49
CA PHE A 145 8.16 -16.05 -12.44
C PHE A 145 6.87 -16.21 -13.25
N CYS A 146 5.71 -16.12 -12.58
CA CYS A 146 4.42 -16.26 -13.23
C CYS A 146 4.15 -15.10 -14.19
N TYR A 147 4.47 -13.87 -13.78
CA TYR A 147 4.27 -12.70 -14.63
C TYR A 147 5.16 -12.77 -15.86
N HIS A 148 6.38 -13.29 -15.74
CA HIS A 148 7.24 -13.55 -16.88
C HIS A 148 6.65 -14.61 -17.83
N ILE A 149 6.19 -15.77 -17.31
CA ILE A 149 5.54 -16.82 -18.12
C ILE A 149 4.33 -16.26 -18.87
N LEU A 150 3.46 -15.49 -18.20
CA LEU A 150 2.29 -14.86 -18.83
C LEU A 150 2.71 -13.88 -19.94
N ARG A 151 3.76 -13.08 -19.73
CA ARG A 151 4.26 -12.15 -20.76
C ARG A 151 4.75 -12.88 -22.00
N VAL A 152 5.54 -13.94 -21.83
CA VAL A 152 6.08 -14.73 -22.95
C VAL A 152 4.95 -15.45 -23.71
N GLN A 153 4.04 -16.12 -22.98
CA GLN A 153 2.93 -16.85 -23.58
C GLN A 153 1.99 -15.94 -24.38
N LYS A 154 1.80 -14.69 -23.93
CA LYS A 154 1.01 -13.69 -24.69
C LYS A 154 1.65 -13.31 -26.04
N VAL A 155 2.97 -13.44 -26.16
CA VAL A 155 3.70 -13.09 -27.38
C VAL A 155 3.70 -14.25 -28.35
N ASP A 156 4.01 -15.47 -27.88
CA ASP A 156 4.14 -16.63 -28.76
C ASP A 156 2.82 -17.40 -28.98
N GLY A 157 1.83 -17.20 -28.10
CA GLY A 157 0.52 -17.85 -28.18
C GLY A 157 0.55 -19.36 -27.95
N LYS A 158 1.67 -19.93 -27.48
CA LYS A 158 1.80 -21.39 -27.33
C LYS A 158 0.86 -21.93 -26.25
N ASP A 159 0.34 -23.12 -26.50
CA ASP A 159 -0.48 -23.88 -25.56
C ASP A 159 -0.08 -25.35 -25.60
N GLU A 160 0.84 -25.71 -24.72
CA GLU A 160 1.42 -27.05 -24.64
C GLU A 160 1.14 -27.66 -23.26
N LEU A 161 1.20 -28.99 -23.19
CA LEU A 161 1.14 -29.73 -21.93
C LEU A 161 2.56 -29.93 -21.40
N ILE A 162 2.98 -29.12 -20.42
CA ILE A 162 4.33 -29.15 -19.88
C ILE A 162 4.29 -29.81 -18.50
N LYS A 163 4.94 -30.97 -18.35
CA LYS A 163 4.95 -31.73 -17.09
C LYS A 163 3.55 -31.98 -16.51
N GLY A 164 2.56 -32.23 -17.38
CA GLY A 164 1.17 -32.44 -16.98
C GLY A 164 0.38 -31.15 -16.68
N ILE A 165 0.98 -29.98 -16.87
CA ILE A 165 0.34 -28.67 -16.67
C ILE A 165 -0.10 -28.13 -18.02
N GLN A 166 -1.40 -27.88 -18.19
CA GLN A 166 -1.92 -27.21 -19.38
C GLN A 166 -1.53 -25.72 -19.34
N LEU A 167 -0.64 -25.29 -20.25
CA LEU A 167 -0.08 -23.95 -20.23
C LEU A 167 -1.16 -22.87 -20.29
N LYS A 168 -2.15 -22.99 -21.18
CA LYS A 168 -3.24 -22.00 -21.29
C LYS A 168 -4.01 -21.83 -19.99
N ARG A 169 -4.36 -22.93 -19.32
CA ARG A 169 -5.07 -22.89 -18.03
C ARG A 169 -4.22 -22.25 -16.93
N MET A 170 -2.92 -22.52 -16.92
CA MET A 170 -2.00 -21.91 -15.96
C MET A 170 -1.90 -20.39 -16.16
N VAL A 171 -1.69 -19.92 -17.39
CA VAL A 171 -1.58 -18.46 -17.65
C VAL A 171 -2.88 -17.71 -17.40
N ASP A 172 -4.04 -18.33 -17.64
CA ASP A 172 -5.33 -17.75 -17.30
C ASP A 172 -5.49 -17.61 -15.77
N ARG A 173 -5.01 -18.59 -14.98
CA ARG A 173 -4.94 -18.48 -13.51
C ARG A 173 -3.95 -17.41 -13.06
N ILE A 174 -2.75 -17.36 -13.65
CA ILE A 174 -1.75 -16.33 -13.37
C ILE A 174 -2.34 -14.94 -13.57
N ARG A 175 -3.07 -14.72 -14.67
CA ARG A 175 -3.69 -13.42 -14.95
C ARG A 175 -4.70 -13.01 -13.86
N ARG A 176 -5.48 -13.96 -13.33
CA ARG A 176 -6.41 -13.68 -12.22
C ARG A 176 -5.68 -13.25 -10.95
N PHE A 177 -4.66 -14.01 -10.54
CA PHE A 177 -3.83 -13.64 -9.38
C PHE A 177 -3.07 -12.33 -9.60
N GLN A 178 -2.61 -12.04 -10.82
CA GLN A 178 -1.99 -10.77 -11.15
C GLN A 178 -2.93 -9.59 -10.93
N VAL A 179 -4.19 -9.70 -11.36
CA VAL A 179 -5.21 -8.66 -11.14
C VAL A 179 -5.50 -8.51 -9.65
N LEU A 180 -5.68 -9.60 -8.92
CA LEU A 180 -5.89 -9.59 -7.47
C LEU A 180 -4.74 -8.90 -6.73
N ASN A 181 -3.49 -9.31 -6.97
CA ASN A 181 -2.33 -8.70 -6.32
C ASN A 181 -2.23 -7.21 -6.64
N SER A 182 -2.49 -6.81 -7.88
CA SER A 182 -2.47 -5.39 -8.29
C SER A 182 -3.51 -4.56 -7.52
N GLN A 183 -4.70 -5.12 -7.29
CA GLN A 183 -5.74 -4.46 -6.49
C GLN A 183 -5.32 -4.34 -5.03
N ILE A 184 -4.79 -5.41 -4.44
CA ILE A 184 -4.31 -5.43 -3.05
C ILE A 184 -3.18 -4.40 -2.87
N PHE A 185 -2.19 -4.40 -3.76
CA PHE A 185 -1.11 -3.42 -3.75
C PHE A 185 -1.62 -1.99 -3.86
N ALA A 186 -2.60 -1.72 -4.74
CA ALA A 186 -3.19 -0.38 -4.86
C ALA A 186 -3.86 0.07 -3.55
N VAL A 187 -4.57 -0.83 -2.87
CA VAL A 187 -5.20 -0.52 -1.58
C VAL A 187 -4.13 -0.27 -0.50
N LEU A 188 -3.16 -1.16 -0.33
CA LEU A 188 -2.10 -1.02 0.68
C LEU A 188 -1.31 0.28 0.50
N ASN A 189 -0.88 0.59 -0.72
CA ASN A 189 -0.17 1.83 -1.02
C ASN A 189 -1.01 3.08 -0.77
N LYS A 190 -2.33 3.02 -0.98
CA LYS A 190 -3.22 4.15 -0.69
C LYS A 190 -3.21 4.51 0.80
N TYR A 191 -3.16 3.52 1.68
CA TYR A 191 -3.15 3.72 3.13
C TYR A 191 -1.76 3.96 3.73
N LEU A 192 -0.68 3.59 3.05
CA LEU A 192 0.68 3.88 3.52
C LEU A 192 1.17 5.27 3.11
N LYS A 193 0.56 5.88 2.08
CA LYS A 193 0.90 7.23 1.60
C LYS A 193 0.26 8.37 2.40
N THR A 194 -0.57 8.10 3.39
CA THR A 194 -1.25 9.12 4.20
C THR A 194 -0.37 9.72 5.31
N SER A 195 0.89 9.29 5.40
CA SER A 195 1.89 9.89 6.29
C SER A 195 2.24 11.32 5.85
N ASP A 196 2.29 12.21 6.85
CA ASP A 196 2.45 13.66 6.73
C ASP A 196 3.67 14.03 5.85
N PRO A 197 3.50 14.69 4.70
CA PRO A 197 4.60 15.05 3.80
C PRO A 197 5.66 15.96 4.47
N ASP A 198 5.30 16.61 5.59
CA ASP A 198 6.18 17.50 6.36
C ASP A 198 7.16 16.74 7.28
N ASN A 199 6.97 15.43 7.50
CA ASN A 199 7.83 14.60 8.37
C ASN A 199 8.63 13.52 7.64
N LEU A 200 8.52 13.44 6.31
CA LEU A 200 9.37 12.56 5.52
C LEU A 200 10.73 13.26 5.33
N PRO A 201 11.84 12.72 5.87
CA PRO A 201 13.15 13.20 5.45
C PRO A 201 13.20 13.08 3.93
N VAL A 202 13.57 14.17 3.24
CA VAL A 202 13.78 14.20 1.78
C VAL A 202 14.33 12.85 1.36
N GLU A 203 13.54 12.05 0.63
CA GLU A 203 13.92 10.67 0.27
C GLU A 203 15.32 10.75 -0.32
N HIS A 204 16.32 10.32 0.44
CA HIS A 204 17.70 10.31 -0.03
C HIS A 204 17.80 9.18 -1.03
N VAL A 205 17.46 9.48 -2.28
CA VAL A 205 17.63 8.55 -3.38
C VAL A 205 19.12 8.26 -3.50
N ARG A 206 19.46 6.97 -3.52
CA ARG A 206 20.84 6.55 -3.71
C ARG A 206 21.35 6.98 -5.08
N CYS A 207 22.35 7.85 -5.11
CA CYS A 207 23.02 8.28 -6.34
C CYS A 207 24.16 7.33 -6.73
N PHE A 208 24.40 7.20 -8.03
CA PHE A 208 25.54 6.47 -8.58
C PHE A 208 26.51 7.46 -9.21
N GLN A 209 27.80 7.26 -8.96
CA GLN A 209 28.84 8.13 -9.52
C GLN A 209 29.05 7.81 -11.01
N PRO A 210 29.22 8.82 -11.88
CA PRO A 210 29.57 8.59 -13.27
C PRO A 210 30.98 7.98 -13.38
N PRO A 211 31.32 7.34 -14.52
CA PRO A 211 32.67 6.85 -14.76
C PRO A 211 33.70 7.97 -14.60
N ILE A 212 34.71 7.76 -13.76
CA ILE A 212 35.79 8.73 -13.52
C ILE A 212 36.93 8.43 -14.48
N HIS A 213 37.36 9.43 -15.24
CA HIS A 213 38.52 9.31 -16.12
C HIS A 213 39.80 9.06 -15.31
N GLN A 214 40.66 8.13 -15.75
CA GLN A 214 41.86 7.71 -14.99
C GLN A 214 42.80 8.86 -14.61
N SER A 215 42.88 9.91 -15.44
CA SER A 215 43.69 11.10 -15.14
C SER A 215 43.23 11.85 -13.89
N LEU A 216 41.92 11.84 -13.60
CA LEU A 216 41.33 12.45 -12.41
C LEU A 216 41.36 11.49 -11.23
N ALA A 217 41.19 10.19 -11.45
CA ALA A 217 41.25 9.18 -10.40
C ALA A 217 42.59 9.20 -9.64
N ASN A 218 43.71 9.36 -10.35
CA ASN A 218 45.05 9.45 -9.74
C ASN A 218 45.24 10.73 -8.90
N GLN A 219 44.51 11.81 -9.18
CA GLN A 219 44.53 13.04 -8.38
C GLN A 219 43.68 12.91 -7.10
N THR A 220 42.57 12.16 -7.15
CA THR A 220 41.70 11.95 -5.98
C THR A 220 42.38 11.13 -4.88
N TYR A 221 43.24 10.16 -5.24
CA TYR A 221 44.04 9.39 -4.26
C TYR A 221 45.21 10.17 -3.63
N GLN A 222 45.56 11.34 -4.17
CA GLN A 222 46.64 12.18 -3.64
C GLN A 222 46.17 13.31 -2.71
N ARG A 223 44.86 13.47 -2.47
CA ARG A 223 44.34 14.41 -1.46
C ARG A 223 44.09 13.68 -0.13
N PRO A 224 44.80 13.99 0.97
CA PRO A 224 44.65 13.34 2.27
C PRO A 224 43.39 13.73 3.07
N ASP A 225 42.41 14.42 2.47
CA ASP A 225 41.33 15.10 3.23
C ASP A 225 40.00 14.33 3.30
N HIS A 226 39.98 13.03 2.96
CA HIS A 226 38.76 12.19 3.05
C HIS A 226 38.89 10.97 3.97
N LEU A 227 39.76 11.04 4.98
CA LEU A 227 39.80 10.12 6.13
C LEU A 227 39.41 10.87 7.41
N ARG A 228 38.13 11.22 7.55
CA ARG A 228 37.44 11.45 8.83
C ARG A 228 35.98 11.05 8.70
#